data_AF-A0A3B8ZB99-F1
#
_entry.id   AF-A0A3B8ZB99-F1
#
_cell.length_a   1.000
_cell.length_b   1.000
_cell.length_c   1.000
_cell.angle_alpha   90.00
_cell.angle_beta   90.00
_cell.angle_gamma   90.00
#
_symmetry.space_group_name_H-M   'P 1'
#
loop_
_entity.id
_entity.type
_entity.pdbx_description
1 polymer ?
#
loop_
_entity_poly.entity_id
_entity_poly.type
_entity_poly.pdbx_seq_one_letter_code
_entity_poly.pdbx_strand_id
1 'polypeptide(L)' 'MSRHGIITELKSWLSEQIIGQERLLDSLLIAVLADGHLLVEGAPGLA' A
#
# COMPACT_ATOMS: atom_id res chain seq x y z
N MET A 1 16.27 -14.70 -0.70
CA MET A 1 14.84 -14.33 -0.47
C MET A 1 14.13 -14.30 -1.82
N SER A 2 12.89 -14.77 -1.91
CA SER A 2 12.12 -14.65 -3.17
C SER A 2 11.57 -13.23 -3.31
N ARG A 3 11.42 -12.73 -4.54
CA ARG A 3 10.84 -11.40 -4.81
C ARG A 3 9.44 -11.26 -4.22
N HIS A 4 8.67 -12.35 -4.24
CA HIS A 4 7.36 -12.40 -3.61
C HIS A 4 7.44 -12.17 -2.10
N GLY A 5 8.41 -12.80 -1.41
CA GLY A 5 8.58 -12.64 0.03
C GLY A 5 8.89 -11.20 0.46
N ILE A 6 9.71 -10.48 -0.32
CA ILE A 6 10.03 -9.07 -0.05
C ILE A 6 8.76 -8.20 -0.16
N ILE A 7 7.92 -8.45 -1.17
CA ILE A 7 6.66 -7.72 -1.35
C ILE A 7 5.67 -8.04 -0.21
N THR A 8 5.61 -9.29 0.23
CA THR A 8 4.78 -9.70 1.37
C THR A 8 5.23 -9.01 2.66
N GLU A 9 6.53 -8.94 2.92
CA GLU A 9 7.09 -8.24 4.09
C GLU A 9 6.78 -6.74 4.05
N LEU A 10 6.94 -6.10 2.89
CA LEU A 10 6.56 -4.69 2.70
C LEU A 10 5.07 -4.45 2.93
N LYS A 11 4.20 -5.33 2.39
CA LYS A 11 2.74 -5.25 2.63
C LYS A 11 2.40 -5.39 4.10
N SER A 12 3.04 -6.33 4.81
CA SER A 12 2.87 -6.51 6.25
C SER A 12 3.25 -5.25 7.01
N TRP A 13 4.42 -4.67 6.71
CA TRP A 13 4.86 -3.45 7.36
C TRP A 13 3.91 -2.25 7.11
N LEU A 14 3.41 -2.08 5.88
CA LEU A 14 2.43 -1.02 5.57
C LEU A 14 1.11 -1.19 6.33
N SER A 15 0.70 -2.42 6.61
CA SER A 15 -0.57 -2.70 7.33
C SER A 15 -0.53 -2.27 8.79
N GLU A 16 0.66 -2.16 9.38
CA GLU A 16 0.86 -1.64 10.73
C GLU A 16 0.75 -0.10 10.78
N GLN A 17 0.99 0.57 9.65
CA GLN A 17 0.97 2.03 9.55
C GLN A 17 -0.39 2.59 9.13
N ILE A 18 -1.12 1.85 8.30
CA ILE A 18 -2.40 2.29 7.74
C ILE A 18 -3.49 1.29 8.17
N ILE A 19 -4.27 1.69 9.17
CA ILE A 19 -5.26 0.82 9.82
C ILE A 19 -6.59 0.85 9.04
N GLY A 20 -7.13 -0.32 8.72
CA GLY A 20 -8.47 -0.46 8.16
C GLY A 20 -8.61 -0.11 6.67
N GLN A 21 -7.52 0.11 5.95
CA GLN A 21 -7.52 0.52 4.53
C GLN A 21 -6.80 -0.47 3.62
N GLU A 22 -7.24 -1.74 3.58
CA GLU A 22 -6.59 -2.78 2.78
C GLU A 22 -6.50 -2.44 1.28
N ARG A 23 -7.55 -1.81 0.74
CA ARG A 23 -7.60 -1.39 -0.67
C ARG A 23 -6.56 -0.31 -1.01
N LEU A 24 -6.31 0.61 -0.07
CA LEU A 24 -5.31 1.66 -0.24
C LEU A 24 -3.90 1.06 -0.26
N LEU A 25 -3.62 0.11 0.64
CA LEU A 25 -2.37 -0.66 0.67
C LEU A 25 -2.06 -1.31 -0.68
N ASP A 26 -3.04 -2.03 -1.24
CA ASP A 26 -2.87 -2.71 -2.53
C ASP A 26 -2.60 -1.70 -3.65
N SER A 27 -3.32 -0.57 -3.65
CA SER A 27 -3.15 0.48 -4.66
C SER A 27 -1.78 1.18 -4.54
N LEU A 28 -1.29 1.41 -3.32
CA LEU A 28 0.05 1.93 -3.04
C LEU A 28 1.15 0.99 -3.55
N LEU A 29 1.04 -0.31 -3.24
CA LEU A 29 2.01 -1.31 -3.69
C LEU A 29 2.05 -1.40 -5.22
N ILE A 30 0.88 -1.38 -5.88
CA ILE A 30 0.80 -1.36 -7.34
C ILE A 30 1.47 -0.11 -7.91
N ALA A 31 1.17 1.07 -7.38
CA ALA A 31 1.77 2.32 -7.84
C ALA A 31 3.30 2.31 -7.71
N VAL A 32 3.84 1.89 -6.56
CA VAL A 32 5.31 1.84 -6.36
C VAL A 32 5.98 0.82 -7.28
N LEU A 33 5.40 -0.36 -7.45
CA LEU A 33 6.00 -1.42 -8.28
C LEU A 33 5.91 -1.16 -9.78
N ALA A 34 4.90 -0.39 -10.21
CA ALA A 34 4.66 -0.06 -11.62
C ALA A 34 5.21 1.33 -12.01
N ASP A 35 5.89 2.04 -11.11
CA ASP A 35 6.30 3.44 -11.30
C ASP A 35 5.11 4.36 -11.64
N GLY A 36 3.96 4.08 -11.01
CA GLY A 36 2.71 4.80 -11.17
C GLY A 36 2.50 5.89 -10.11
N HIS A 37 1.51 6.74 -10.35
CA HIS A 37 1.08 7.77 -9.40
C HIS A 37 -0.31 7.43 -8.85
N LEU A 38 -0.54 7.72 -7.56
CA LEU A 38 -1.81 7.52 -6.89
C LEU A 38 -2.36 8.87 -6.43
N LEU A 39 -3.60 9.18 -6.82
CA LEU A 39 -4.37 10.27 -6.24
C LEU A 39 -5.27 9.67 -5.16
N VAL A 40 -5.11 10.12 -3.92
CA VAL A 40 -5.94 9.69 -2.80
C VAL A 40 -6.93 10.80 -2.48
N GLU A 41 -8.22 10.51 -2.65
CA GLU A 41 -9.31 11.41 -2.32
C GLU A 41 -10.15 10.81 -1.19
N GLY A 42 -10.46 11.62 -0.19
CA GLY A 42 -11.25 11.23 0.96
C GLY A 42 -11.54 12.42 1.87
N ALA A 43 -12.53 12.29 2.75
CA ALA A 43 -12.76 13.29 3.78
C ALA A 43 -11.55 13.36 4.74
N PRO A 44 -11.32 14.49 5.43
CA PRO A 44 -10.17 14.65 6.31
C PRO A 44 -10.07 13.51 7.33
N GLY A 45 -8.94 12.80 7.34
CA GLY A 45 -8.67 11.68 8.26
C GLY A 45 -9.22 10.31 7.81
N LEU A 46 -9.78 10.19 6.60
CA LEU A 46 -10.24 8.91 6.02
C LEU A 46 -9.43 8.46 4.79
N ALA A 47 -8.57 9.32 4.28
CA ALA A 47 -7.63 9.02 3.19
C ALA A 47 -6.33 8.42 3.74
#